data_AF-A0A4Y2RC79-F1
#
_entry.id   AF-A0A4Y2RC79-F1
#
_cell.length_a   1.000
_cell.length_b   1.000
_cell.length_c   1.000
_cell.angle_alpha   90.00
_cell.angle_beta   90.00
_cell.angle_gamma   90.00
#
_symmetry.space_group_name_H-M   'P 1'
#
loop_
_entity.id
_entity.type
_entity.pdbx_description
1 polymer ?
#
loop_
_entity_poly.entity_id
_entity_poly.type
_entity_poly.pdbx_seq_one_letter_code
_entity_poly.pdbx_strand_id
1 'polypeptide(L)'
;MTIKITKNSKAFTIISSYSSPYANFREILDELTDISTNINGEEYLIGGDFNAHSQRWGYRDEDSRGKQLQEFIAEKHIFLLNSSDSPPTFEHNNKQGWPDITMVSNHSLAAICEWDVL
;
A
#
# COMPACT_ATOMS: atom_id res chain seq x y z
N MET A 1 -11.95 3.56 0.49
CA MET A 1 -12.82 3.54 -0.71
C MET A 1 -12.36 2.41 -1.62
N THR A 2 -13.29 1.60 -2.14
CA THR A 2 -12.97 0.49 -3.05
C THR A 2 -13.76 0.65 -4.34
N ILE A 3 -13.09 0.56 -5.48
CA ILE A 3 -13.70 0.69 -6.80
C ILE A 3 -13.27 -0.50 -7.66
N LYS A 4 -14.22 -1.06 -8.41
CA LYS A 4 -13.95 -2.14 -9.36
C LYS A 4 -14.09 -1.62 -10.78
N ILE A 5 -13.09 -1.89 -11.62
CA ILE A 5 -13.09 -1.60 -13.05
C ILE A 5 -13.13 -2.94 -13.79
N THR A 6 -14.09 -3.11 -14.69
CA THR A 6 -14.19 -4.33 -15.51
C THR A 6 -14.00 -4.00 -16.97
N LYS A 7 -13.00 -4.63 -17.61
CA LYS A 7 -12.74 -4.52 -19.05
C LYS A 7 -12.54 -5.90 -19.65
N ASN A 8 -13.24 -6.21 -20.75
CA ASN A 8 -13.15 -7.52 -21.42
C ASN A 8 -13.35 -8.70 -20.45
N SER A 9 -14.32 -8.59 -19.55
CA SER A 9 -14.62 -9.58 -18.50
C SER A 9 -13.50 -9.82 -17.48
N LYS A 10 -12.43 -9.01 -17.49
CA LYS A 10 -11.40 -8.99 -16.44
C LYS A 10 -11.70 -7.84 -15.49
N ALA A 11 -11.87 -8.16 -14.22
CA ALA A 11 -12.04 -7.18 -13.15
C ALA A 11 -10.66 -6.80 -12.57
N PHE A 12 -10.52 -5.52 -12.27
CA PHE A 12 -9.40 -4.95 -11.56
C PHE A 12 -9.94 -4.06 -10.45
N THR A 13 -9.51 -4.30 -9.20
CA THR A 13 -10.00 -3.56 -8.04
C THR A 13 -8.97 -2.56 -7.54
N ILE A 14 -9.38 -1.32 -7.32
CA ILE A 14 -8.56 -0.26 -6.74
C ILE A 14 -9.08 0.03 -5.34
N ILE A 15 -8.20 -0.07 -4.36
CA ILE A 15 -8.48 0.19 -2.95
C ILE A 15 -7.69 1.44 -2.55
N SER A 16 -8.41 2.51 -2.23
CA SER A 16 -7.85 3.71 -1.63
C SER A 16 -8.06 3.66 -0.12
N SER A 17 -6.96 3.71 0.64
CA SER A 17 -7.00 3.68 2.10
C SER A 17 -6.35 4.93 2.69
N TYR A 18 -6.82 5.33 3.86
CA TYR A 18 -6.19 6.37 4.66
C TYR A 18 -6.15 5.91 6.10
N SER A 19 -4.97 5.94 6.71
CA SER A 19 -4.80 5.70 8.13
C SER A 19 -4.22 6.94 8.79
N SER A 20 -5.06 7.62 9.59
CA SER A 20 -4.62 8.70 10.46
C SER A 20 -3.43 8.23 11.33
N PRO A 21 -2.43 9.08 11.59
CA PRO A 21 -1.28 8.73 12.42
C PRO A 21 -1.69 8.34 13.86
N TYR A 22 -2.88 8.73 14.28
CA TYR A 22 -3.44 8.44 15.60
C TYR A 22 -4.48 7.32 15.60
N ALA A 23 -4.86 6.80 14.44
CA ALA A 23 -5.80 5.70 14.34
C ALA A 23 -5.17 4.38 14.80
N ASN A 24 -6.01 3.47 15.30
CA ASN A 24 -5.62 2.10 15.53
C ASN A 24 -5.29 1.44 14.19
N PHE A 25 -4.01 1.19 13.93
CA PHE A 25 -3.57 0.67 12.64
C PHE A 25 -4.14 -0.71 12.32
N ARG A 26 -4.42 -1.50 13.37
CA ARG A 26 -4.92 -2.86 13.20
C ARG A 26 -6.30 -2.88 12.55
N GLU A 27 -7.17 -1.93 12.88
CA GLU A 27 -8.50 -1.80 12.26
C GLU A 27 -8.40 -1.59 10.74
N ILE A 28 -7.39 -0.82 10.29
CA ILE A 28 -7.15 -0.61 8.86
C ILE A 28 -6.67 -1.90 8.19
N LEU A 29 -5.78 -2.67 8.83
CA LEU A 29 -5.30 -3.94 8.29
C LEU A 29 -6.39 -5.01 8.26
N ASP A 30 -7.29 -5.01 9.25
CA ASP A 30 -8.45 -5.91 9.28
C ASP A 30 -9.45 -5.53 8.16
N GLU A 31 -9.72 -4.24 7.93
CA GLU A 31 -10.54 -3.79 6.79
C GLU A 31 -9.92 -4.22 5.44
N LEU A 32 -8.62 -4.01 5.25
CA LEU A 32 -7.92 -4.43 4.04
C LEU A 32 -7.90 -5.96 3.88
N THR A 33 -7.86 -6.70 4.98
CA THR A 33 -7.98 -8.17 4.99
C THR A 33 -9.36 -8.60 4.51
N ASP A 34 -10.42 -7.98 5.01
CA ASP A 34 -11.79 -8.30 4.61
C ASP A 34 -12.01 -7.98 3.13
N ILE A 35 -11.55 -6.82 2.68
CA ILE A 35 -11.65 -6.41 1.27
C ILE A 35 -10.88 -7.40 0.38
N SER A 36 -9.60 -7.67 0.68
CA SER A 36 -8.76 -8.57 -0.13
C SER A 36 -9.28 -10.00 -0.16
N THR A 37 -9.92 -10.47 0.91
CA THR A 37 -10.54 -11.81 0.97
C THR A 37 -11.80 -11.88 0.10
N ASN A 38 -12.57 -10.79 0.01
CA ASN A 38 -13.80 -10.73 -0.80
C ASN A 38 -13.53 -10.51 -2.30
N ILE A 39 -12.33 -10.05 -2.66
CA ILE A 39 -11.89 -9.91 -4.05
C ILE A 39 -11.40 -11.29 -4.52
N ASN A 40 -12.34 -12.13 -4.98
CA ASN A 40 -12.12 -13.54 -5.31
C ASN A 40 -11.20 -13.75 -6.53
N GLY A 41 -9.88 -13.73 -6.32
CA GLY A 41 -8.87 -14.04 -7.33
C GLY A 41 -8.68 -12.95 -8.41
N GLU A 42 -9.30 -11.79 -8.25
CA GLU A 42 -9.10 -10.64 -9.13
C GLU A 42 -7.80 -9.92 -8.79
N GLU A 43 -7.20 -9.27 -9.78
CA GLU A 43 -6.07 -8.39 -9.54
C GLU A 43 -6.52 -7.13 -8.82
N TYR A 44 -5.74 -6.67 -7.85
CA TYR A 44 -6.03 -5.44 -7.13
C TYR A 44 -4.78 -4.62 -6.84
N LEU A 45 -5.00 -3.32 -6.67
CA LEU A 45 -4.03 -2.35 -6.18
C LEU A 45 -4.58 -1.71 -4.91
N ILE A 46 -3.74 -1.63 -3.89
CA ILE A 46 -3.99 -0.83 -2.69
C ILE A 46 -3.04 0.36 -2.74
N GLY A 47 -3.60 1.56 -2.68
CA GLY A 47 -2.86 2.81 -2.61
C GLY A 47 -3.41 3.68 -1.48
N GLY A 48 -2.54 4.35 -0.73
CA GLY A 48 -3.02 5.17 0.36
C GLY A 48 -1.94 5.78 1.22
N ASP A 49 -2.34 6.72 2.06
CA ASP A 49 -1.51 7.24 3.14
C ASP A 49 -1.70 6.35 4.37
N PHE A 50 -0.64 5.63 4.73
CA PHE A 50 -0.62 4.70 5.85
C PHE A 50 0.02 5.27 7.11
N ASN A 51 0.69 6.43 7.05
CA ASN A 51 1.48 6.97 8.16
C ASN A 51 2.30 5.88 8.89
N ALA A 52 3.02 5.05 8.13
CA ALA A 52 3.77 3.90 8.64
C ALA A 52 5.22 4.00 8.20
N HIS A 53 6.17 3.89 9.14
CA HIS A 53 7.58 4.08 8.85
C HIS A 53 8.27 2.74 8.59
N SER A 54 8.89 2.58 7.42
CA SER A 54 9.80 1.47 7.14
C SER A 54 10.90 1.90 6.18
N GLN A 55 12.08 1.34 6.40
CA GLN A 55 13.22 1.45 5.50
C GLN A 55 12.92 0.90 4.10
N ARG A 56 11.95 -0.01 3.97
CA ARG A 56 11.56 -0.60 2.67
C ARG A 56 10.97 0.39 1.68
N TRP A 57 10.42 1.51 2.14
CA TRP A 57 9.81 2.53 1.28
C TRP A 57 10.35 3.94 1.52
N GLY A 58 11.51 4.07 2.19
CA GLY A 58 12.30 5.31 2.18
C GLY A 58 12.57 5.94 3.56
N TYR A 59 11.92 5.48 4.63
CA TYR A 59 12.24 5.99 5.97
C TYR A 59 13.61 5.52 6.46
N ARG A 60 14.19 6.24 7.42
CA ARG A 60 15.45 5.83 8.07
C ARG A 60 15.24 4.83 9.20
N ASP A 61 14.04 4.83 9.76
CA ASP A 61 13.60 4.04 10.89
C ASP A 61 12.44 3.11 10.51
N GLU A 62 12.06 2.27 11.46
CA GLU A 62 10.92 1.38 11.36
C GLU A 62 10.10 1.48 12.65
N ASP A 63 8.84 1.90 12.53
CA ASP A 63 7.92 2.02 13.65
C ASP A 63 7.03 0.78 13.78
N SER A 64 6.16 0.76 14.81
CA SER A 64 5.24 -0.36 15.04
C SER A 64 4.23 -0.53 13.90
N ARG A 65 3.87 0.54 13.19
CA ARG A 65 2.93 0.50 12.07
C ARG A 65 3.60 -0.07 10.82
N GLY A 66 4.85 0.32 10.55
CA GLY A 66 5.65 -0.24 9.47
C GLY A 66 5.95 -1.72 9.65
N LYS A 67 6.16 -2.19 10.88
CA LYS A 67 6.25 -3.64 11.19
C LYS A 67 4.96 -4.38 10.85
N GLN A 68 3.83 -3.90 11.36
CA GLN A 68 2.52 -4.50 11.09
C GLN A 68 2.16 -4.49 9.60
N LEU A 69 2.50 -3.41 8.87
CA LEU A 69 2.25 -3.33 7.44
C LEU A 69 3.12 -4.30 6.65
N GLN A 70 4.38 -4.49 7.06
CA GLN A 70 5.25 -5.48 6.43
C GLN A 70 4.81 -6.91 6.70
N GLU A 71 4.36 -7.22 7.92
CA GLU A 71 3.75 -8.51 8.26
C GLU A 71 2.51 -8.75 7.39
N PHE A 72 1.62 -7.76 7.27
CA PHE A 72 0.45 -7.83 6.38
C PHE A 72 0.84 -8.09 4.92
N ILE A 73 1.83 -7.36 4.38
CA ILE A 73 2.33 -7.54 3.02
C ILE A 73 2.84 -8.99 2.83
N ALA A 74 3.59 -9.52 3.80
CA ALA A 74 4.14 -10.87 3.74
C ALA A 74 3.04 -11.95 3.85
N GLU A 75 2.13 -11.81 4.81
CA GLU A 75 1.02 -12.76 5.06
C GLU A 75 0.04 -12.84 3.89
N LYS A 76 -0.25 -11.70 3.25
CA LYS A 76 -1.17 -11.63 2.11
C LYS A 76 -0.51 -11.88 0.76
N HIS A 77 0.82 -12.10 0.73
CA HIS A 77 1.60 -12.23 -0.50
C HIS A 77 1.37 -11.06 -1.47
N ILE A 78 1.28 -9.84 -0.94
CA ILE A 78 1.12 -8.60 -1.69
C ILE A 78 2.51 -8.07 -2.06
N PHE A 79 2.62 -7.38 -3.19
CA PHE A 79 3.88 -6.85 -3.71
C PHE A 79 3.91 -5.32 -3.56
N LEU A 80 4.94 -4.80 -2.89
CA LEU A 80 5.17 -3.38 -2.74
C LEU A 80 5.69 -2.79 -4.06
N LEU A 81 5.14 -1.65 -4.50
CA LEU A 81 5.65 -0.91 -5.66
C LEU A 81 6.62 0.22 -5.29
N ASN A 82 6.50 0.80 -4.09
CA ASN A 82 7.46 1.77 -3.58
C ASN A 82 8.87 1.16 -3.50
N SER A 83 9.88 2.01 -3.65
CA SER A 83 11.28 1.67 -3.46
C SER A 83 11.88 2.46 -2.30
N SER A 84 12.87 1.88 -1.61
CA SER A 84 13.67 2.59 -0.60
C SER A 84 14.42 3.80 -1.17
N ASP A 85 14.68 3.79 -2.47
CA ASP A 85 15.43 4.84 -3.17
C ASP A 85 14.50 5.91 -3.77
N SER A 86 13.19 5.80 -3.54
CA SER A 86 12.22 6.79 -4.02
C SER A 86 12.35 8.13 -3.27
N PRO A 87 12.09 9.25 -3.95
CA PRO A 87 12.01 10.54 -3.26
C PRO A 87 10.82 10.55 -2.26
N PRO A 88 10.80 11.50 -1.31
CA PRO A 88 9.71 11.62 -0.35
C PRO A 88 8.36 11.80 -1.04
N THR A 89 7.34 11.07 -0.60
CA THR A 89 5.96 11.27 -1.06
C THR A 89 5.27 12.42 -0.36
N PHE A 90 5.82 12.85 0.78
CA PHE A 90 5.37 14.01 1.55
C PHE A 90 6.54 14.95 1.84
N GLU A 91 6.38 16.23 1.51
CA GLU A 91 7.32 17.29 1.89
C GLU A 91 6.58 18.53 2.40
N HIS A 92 6.91 18.96 3.63
CA HIS A 92 6.35 20.17 4.23
C HIS A 92 7.33 20.82 5.19
N ASN A 93 7.63 22.11 5.01
CA ASN A 93 8.55 22.88 5.86
C ASN A 93 9.90 22.17 6.09
N ASN A 94 10.54 21.67 5.02
CA ASN A 94 11.79 20.88 5.04
C ASN A 94 11.70 19.55 5.81
N LYS A 95 10.49 19.09 6.17
CA LYS A 95 10.27 17.74 6.67
C LYS A 95 9.86 16.85 5.52
N GLN A 96 10.52 15.70 5.41
CA GLN A 96 10.29 14.70 4.39
C GLN A 96 9.69 13.44 5.02
N GLY A 97 8.78 12.79 4.30
CA GLY A 97 8.15 11.53 4.70
C GLY A 97 7.77 10.69 3.48
N TRP A 98 7.50 9.41 3.74
CA TRP A 98 7.04 8.44 2.76
C TRP A 98 5.76 7.73 3.24
N PRO A 99 4.74 8.47 3.71
CA PRO A 99 3.54 7.84 4.26
C PRO A 99 2.66 7.17 3.19
N ASP A 100 2.83 7.54 1.91
CA ASP A 100 2.03 7.04 0.79
C ASP A 100 2.60 5.75 0.24
N ILE A 101 1.84 4.67 0.36
CA ILE A 101 2.24 3.32 -0.03
C ILE A 101 1.32 2.81 -1.15
N THR A 102 1.93 2.22 -2.17
CA THR A 102 1.26 1.53 -3.27
C THR A 102 1.72 0.07 -3.31
N MET A 103 0.76 -0.85 -3.34
CA MET A 103 1.00 -2.28 -3.32
C MET A 103 -0.02 -3.03 -4.19
N VAL A 104 0.36 -4.17 -4.76
CA VAL A 104 -0.45 -4.93 -5.73
C VAL A 104 -0.55 -6.42 -5.40
N SER A 105 -1.64 -7.03 -5.85
CA SER A 105 -2.04 -8.39 -5.46
C SER A 105 -1.13 -9.52 -5.94
N ASN A 106 -0.32 -9.30 -7.00
CA ASN A 106 0.50 -10.37 -7.57
C ASN A 106 1.78 -9.85 -8.26
N HIS A 107 2.74 -10.76 -8.43
CA HIS A 107 4.04 -10.47 -9.03
C HIS A 107 3.96 -10.03 -10.50
N SER A 108 3.08 -10.64 -11.30
CA SER A 108 2.96 -10.33 -12.72
C SER A 108 2.52 -8.88 -12.94
N LEU A 109 1.59 -8.39 -12.12
CA LEU A 109 1.17 -6.99 -12.12
C LEU A 109 2.30 -6.08 -11.65
N ALA A 110 2.99 -6.43 -10.55
CA ALA A 110 4.14 -5.65 -10.07
C ALA A 110 5.24 -5.51 -11.13
N ALA A 111 5.54 -6.58 -11.86
CA ALA A 111 6.59 -6.63 -12.86
C ALA A 111 6.33 -5.77 -14.11
N ILE A 112 5.09 -5.35 -14.35
CA ILE A 112 4.72 -4.48 -15.48
C ILE A 112 4.39 -3.04 -15.03
N CYS A 113 4.47 -2.76 -13.73
CA CYS A 113 4.25 -1.43 -13.19
C CYS A 113 5.56 -0.63 -13.19
N GLU A 114 5.49 0.58 -13.72
CA GLU A 114 6.46 1.64 -13.45
C GLU A 114 5.83 2.56 -12.40
N TRP A 115 6.54 2.82 -11.31
CA TRP A 115 6.06 3.62 -10.19
C TRP A 115 7.05 4.73 -9.90
N ASP A 116 6.57 5.97 -9.90
CA ASP A 116 7.34 7.18 -9.64
C ASP A 116 6.54 8.14 -8.77
N VAL A 117 7.25 8.93 -7.98
CA VAL A 117 6.69 10.13 -7.33
C VAL A 117 6.80 11.29 -8.31
N LEU A 118 5.72 12.06 -8.47
CA LEU A 118 5.61 13.17 -9.42
C LEU A 118 5.79 14.54 -8.78
#